data_AF-A0A969LKD6-F1
#
_entry.id   AF-A0A969LKD6-F1
#
_cell.length_a   1.000
_cell.length_b   1.000
_cell.length_c   1.000
_cell.angle_alpha   90.00
_cell.angle_beta   90.00
_cell.angle_gamma   90.00
#
_symmetry.space_group_name_H-M   'P 1'
#
loop_
_entity.id
_entity.type
_entity.pdbx_description
1 polymer ?
#
loop_
_entity_poly.entity_id
_entity_poly.type
_entity_poly.pdbx_seq_one_letter_code
_entity_poly.pdbx_strand_id
1 'polypeptide(L)'
;MGTDSYSSNWQLNIWSEVQSVRKHFPHIPFETILQWATLNGAKALQWDDELGSFEKGKKPGITIVKNFQSYDSNVPVIQKIF
;
A
#
# COMPACT_ATOMS: atom_id res chain seq x y z
N MET A 1 4.39 -6.49 -5.18
CA MET A 1 3.89 -5.59 -6.24
C MET A 1 5.08 -4.82 -6.79
N GLY A 2 5.06 -4.46 -8.07
CA GLY A 2 6.08 -3.62 -8.69
C GLY A 2 5.48 -2.85 -9.85
N THR A 3 6.07 -1.72 -10.22
CA THR A 3 5.59 -0.87 -11.32
C THR A 3 5.99 -1.39 -12.69
N ASP A 4 6.98 -2.29 -12.76
CA ASP A 4 7.77 -2.53 -13.97
C ASP A 4 8.48 -1.23 -14.44
N SER A 5 9.16 -1.26 -15.58
CA SER A 5 9.90 -0.14 -16.14
C SER A 5 9.06 0.73 -17.09
N TYR A 6 9.61 1.87 -17.53
CA TYR A 6 8.92 2.77 -18.48
C TYR A 6 8.65 2.16 -19.87
N SER A 7 9.28 1.02 -20.21
CA SER A 7 8.96 0.34 -21.47
C SER A 7 7.55 -0.28 -21.46
N SER A 8 6.98 -0.50 -20.28
CA SER A 8 5.69 -1.18 -20.07
C SER A 8 4.76 -0.45 -19.11
N ASN A 9 5.22 0.63 -18.47
CA ASN A 9 4.40 1.50 -17.62
C ASN A 9 4.62 2.99 -17.95
N TRP A 10 3.58 3.80 -17.79
CA TRP A 10 3.62 5.25 -18.04
C TRP A 10 4.11 6.04 -16.82
N GLN A 11 4.17 5.41 -15.65
CA GLN A 11 4.63 6.01 -14.40
C GLN A 11 5.27 4.98 -13.49
N LEU A 12 6.21 5.42 -12.65
CA LEU A 12 6.85 4.58 -11.63
C LEU A 12 6.27 4.92 -10.24
N ASN A 13 4.97 4.71 -10.07
CA ASN A 13 4.25 5.08 -8.85
C ASN A 13 3.49 3.90 -8.23
N ILE A 14 4.00 3.39 -7.09
CA ILE A 14 3.38 2.28 -6.36
C ILE A 14 1.96 2.60 -5.90
N TRP A 15 1.65 3.85 -5.53
CA TRP A 15 0.30 4.21 -5.11
C TRP A 15 -0.72 4.06 -6.25
N SER A 16 -0.31 4.39 -7.47
CA SER A 16 -1.16 4.20 -8.65
C SER A 16 -1.40 2.73 -8.96
N GLU A 17 -0.42 1.85 -8.74
CA GLU A 17 -0.60 0.39 -8.83
C GLU A 17 -1.61 -0.12 -7.79
N VAL A 18 -1.50 0.35 -6.54
CA VAL A 18 -2.47 0.05 -5.48
C VAL A 18 -3.89 0.47 -5.88
N GLN A 19 -4.07 1.68 -6.43
CA GLN A 19 -5.36 2.14 -6.92
C GLN A 19 -5.88 1.30 -8.10
N SER A 20 -5.00 0.91 -9.02
CA SER A 20 -5.35 0.06 -10.16
C SER A 20 -5.87 -1.31 -9.71
N VAL A 21 -5.19 -1.96 -8.76
CA VAL A 21 -5.64 -3.25 -8.20
C VAL A 21 -6.98 -3.10 -7.50
N ARG A 22 -7.17 -2.07 -6.66
CA ARG A 22 -8.46 -1.82 -5.99
C ARG A 22 -9.61 -1.61 -6.96
N LYS A 23 -9.36 -0.91 -8.08
CA LYS A 23 -10.37 -0.64 -9.10
C LYS A 23 -10.80 -1.92 -9.84
N HIS A 24 -9.86 -2.78 -10.22
CA HIS A 24 -10.15 -3.96 -11.03
C HIS A 24 -10.48 -5.21 -10.20
N PHE A 25 -10.02 -5.27 -8.94
CA PHE A 25 -10.20 -6.39 -8.03
C PHE A 25 -10.71 -5.92 -6.65
N PRO A 26 -11.90 -5.30 -6.59
CA PRO A 26 -12.43 -4.69 -5.36
C PRO A 26 -12.72 -5.68 -4.23
N HIS A 27 -12.76 -6.98 -4.52
CA HIS A 27 -12.96 -8.05 -3.53
C HIS A 27 -11.68 -8.38 -2.73
N ILE A 28 -10.51 -7.92 -3.17
CA ILE A 28 -9.26 -8.12 -2.43
C ILE A 28 -9.20 -7.10 -1.29
N PRO A 29 -9.04 -7.53 -0.02
CA PRO A 29 -8.95 -6.62 1.10
C PRO A 29 -7.82 -5.60 0.93
N PHE A 30 -8.06 -4.35 1.35
CA PHE A 30 -7.07 -3.28 1.18
C PHE A 30 -5.78 -3.55 1.94
N GLU A 31 -5.87 -4.18 3.11
CA GLU A 31 -4.75 -4.61 3.95
C GLU A 31 -3.84 -5.59 3.21
N THR A 32 -4.42 -6.48 2.41
CA THR A 32 -3.66 -7.44 1.58
C THR A 32 -2.86 -6.69 0.52
N ILE A 33 -3.49 -5.70 -0.15
CA ILE A 33 -2.84 -4.89 -1.16
C ILE A 33 -1.72 -4.03 -0.53
N LEU A 34 -1.94 -3.47 0.67
CA LEU A 34 -0.92 -2.74 1.41
C LEU A 34 0.28 -3.63 1.74
N GLN A 35 0.07 -4.86 2.21
CA GLN A 35 1.16 -5.81 2.45
C GLN A 35 1.98 -6.08 1.17
N TRP A 36 1.32 -6.15 0.00
CA TRP A 36 2.01 -6.32 -1.29
C TRP A 36 2.87 -5.12 -1.68
N ALA A 37 2.46 -3.91 -1.26
CA ALA A 37 3.15 -2.66 -1.53
C ALA A 37 4.22 -2.31 -0.47
N THR A 38 4.21 -2.96 0.70
CA THR A 38 5.16 -2.70 1.80
C THR A 38 5.96 -3.96 2.17
N LEU A 39 5.44 -4.75 3.12
CA LEU A 39 6.15 -5.84 3.77
C LEU A 39 6.64 -6.92 2.79
N ASN A 40 5.85 -7.28 1.79
CA ASN A 40 6.24 -8.33 0.85
C ASN A 40 7.38 -7.89 -0.05
N GLY A 41 7.43 -6.61 -0.42
CA GLY A 41 8.54 -6.03 -1.16
C GLY A 41 9.81 -6.01 -0.30
N ALA A 42 9.69 -5.58 0.95
CA ALA A 42 10.81 -5.59 1.89
C ALA A 42 11.37 -7.02 2.08
N LYS A 43 10.50 -8.02 2.30
CA LYS A 43 10.91 -9.44 2.40
C LYS A 43 11.58 -9.96 1.14
N ALA A 44 11.03 -9.66 -0.03
CA ALA A 44 11.60 -10.09 -1.31
C ALA A 44 13.03 -9.53 -1.54
N LEU A 45 13.31 -8.35 -0.97
CA LEU A 45 14.61 -7.68 -1.03
C LEU A 45 15.48 -7.90 0.21
N GLN A 46 15.02 -8.71 1.18
CA GLN A 46 15.71 -8.97 2.46
C GLN A 46 15.95 -7.70 3.29
N TRP A 47 15.01 -6.76 3.25
CA TRP A 47 15.03 -5.49 4.00
C TRP A 47 13.95 -5.41 5.08
N ASP A 48 13.26 -6.51 5.38
CA ASP A 48 12.15 -6.54 6.33
C ASP A 48 12.57 -6.35 7.79
N ASP A 49 13.87 -6.44 8.11
CA ASP A 49 14.41 -6.05 9.40
C ASP A 49 14.33 -4.54 9.65
N GLU A 50 14.28 -3.71 8.60
CA GLU A 50 14.27 -2.25 8.69
C GLU A 50 12.99 -1.60 8.12
N LEU A 51 12.41 -2.20 7.08
CA LEU A 51 11.34 -1.61 6.26
C LEU A 51 10.06 -2.46 6.23
N GLY A 52 9.02 -1.90 5.59
CA GLY A 52 7.81 -2.64 5.22
C GLY A 52 6.78 -2.85 6.33
N SER A 53 7.09 -2.52 7.59
CA SER A 53 6.21 -2.72 8.75
C SER A 53 6.44 -1.67 9.84
N PHE A 54 5.44 -1.47 10.69
CA PHE A 54 5.54 -0.66 11.90
C PHE A 54 5.77 -1.55 13.11
N GLU A 55 7.03 -1.74 13.47
CA GLU A 55 7.45 -2.54 14.61
C GLU A 55 8.47 -1.77 15.46
N LYS A 56 8.54 -2.09 16.75
CA LYS A 56 9.48 -1.44 17.67
C LYS A 56 10.92 -1.69 17.19
N GLY A 57 11.69 -0.61 17.04
CA GLY A 57 13.07 -0.66 16.58
C GLY A 57 13.25 -0.40 15.09
N LYS A 58 12.22 -0.63 14.27
CA LYS A 58 12.25 -0.32 12.83
C LYS A 58 12.08 1.18 12.56
N LYS A 59 12.64 1.66 11.45
CA LYS A 59 12.54 3.06 11.01
C LYS A 59 12.14 3.14 9.53
N PRO A 60 10.94 2.66 9.17
CA PRO A 60 10.49 2.70 7.78
C PRO A 60 10.26 4.14 7.30
N GLY A 61 10.46 4.37 6.01
CA GLY A 61 9.93 5.57 5.36
C GLY A 61 8.39 5.58 5.41
N ILE A 62 7.80 6.76 5.66
CA ILE A 62 6.34 6.92 5.75
C ILE A 62 5.86 7.80 4.61
N THR A 63 4.84 7.33 3.89
CA THR A 63 4.12 8.10 2.87
C THR A 63 2.73 8.43 3.38
N ILE A 64 2.40 9.72 3.42
CA ILE A 64 1.07 10.19 3.80
C ILE A 64 0.23 10.30 2.53
N VAL A 65 -0.84 9.53 2.45
CA VAL A 65 -1.83 9.62 1.38
C VAL A 65 -2.98 10.52 1.84
N LYS A 66 -3.24 11.59 1.10
CA LYS A 66 -4.36 12.51 1.35
C LYS A 66 -5.60 12.06 0.56
N ASN A 67 -6.78 12.43 1.06
CA ASN A 67 -8.06 12.20 0.38
C ASN A 67 -8.33 10.72 0.04
N PHE A 68 -7.91 9.80 0.92
CA PHE A 68 -8.24 8.39 0.78
C PHE A 68 -9.72 8.16 1.07
N GLN A 69 -10.51 7.87 0.03
CA GLN A 69 -11.88 7.39 0.21
C GLN A 69 -11.85 5.87 0.44
N SER A 70 -12.30 5.47 1.62
CA SER A 70 -12.67 4.08 1.88
C SER A 70 -13.89 3.76 1.02
N TYR A 71 -13.71 2.87 0.05
CA TYR A 71 -14.80 2.38 -0.81
C TYR A 71 -15.56 1.24 -0.11
N ASP A 72 -15.57 1.26 1.21
CA ASP A 72 -16.20 0.24 2.02
C ASP A 72 -17.65 0.63 2.25
N SER A 73 -18.56 -0.09 1.60
CA SER A 73 -19.99 0.20 1.65
C SER A 73 -20.64 -0.24 2.96
N ASN A 74 -19.92 -0.93 3.85
CA ASN A 74 -20.50 -1.50 5.09
C ASN A 74 -19.68 -1.25 6.37
N VAL A 75 -18.61 -0.47 6.34
CA VAL A 75 -17.83 -0.14 7.56
C VAL A 75 -18.10 1.30 7.98
N PRO A 76 -18.71 1.55 9.16
CA PRO A 76 -18.91 2.91 9.64
C PRO A 76 -17.55 3.57 9.84
N VAL A 77 -17.35 4.71 9.17
CA VAL A 77 -16.17 5.55 9.33
C VAL A 77 -16.21 6.17 10.74
N ILE A 78 -15.52 5.57 11.70
CA ILE A 78 -15.28 6.21 12.99
C ILE A 78 -14.13 7.19 12.79
N GLN A 79 -14.49 8.44 12.53
CA GLN A 79 -13.55 9.54 12.49
C GLN A 79 -13.16 9.88 13.93
N LYS A 80 -12.01 9.37 14.39
CA LYS A 80 -11.46 9.76 15.70
C LYS A 80 -10.91 11.18 15.56
N ILE A 81 -11.70 12.15 16.00
CA ILE A 81 -11.27 13.54 16.17
C ILE A 81 -10.33 13.56 17.39
N PHE A 82 -9.07 13.96 17.15
CA PHE A 82 -8.21 14.56 18.15
C PHE A 82 -8.00 16.01 17.76
#